data_AF-A0A392PAK9-F1
#
_entry.id   AF-A0A392PAK9-F1
#
_cell.length_a   1.000
_cell.length_b   1.000
_cell.length_c   1.000
_cell.angle_alpha   90.00
_cell.angle_beta   90.00
_cell.angle_gamma   90.00
#
_symmetry.space_group_name_H-M   'P 1'
#
loop_
_entity.id
_entity.type
_entity.pdbx_description
1 polymer ?
#
loop_
_entity_poly.entity_id
_entity_poly.type
_entity_poly.pdbx_seq_one_letter_code
_entity_poly.pdbx_strand_id
1 'polypeptide(L)'
;VLINEGKETDFKVDENGIVRYRGRVCVPDVPELKKMILEEGHRSGLSIHPGVTKMYQYLKKLFWWPGMKREISEFVYACLVCQKSKIEHQKPSGLLQPLFVPEWKWDSIAMDFVGGLPKTAKGNEMIWVIVDRLTKSAHFIAIKTGMLVPKLAEIYIDQIVRLHGIPSSIVSDRDPRFTSRFWESLQEALGTKLRLSSAYHPQTDGQSERTIQSLEDLLRACVLEQGLYTGEDVEHHFV
;
A
#
# COMPACT_ATOMS: atom_id res chain seq x y z
N VAL A 1 16.02 -28.38 -23.55
CA VAL A 1 17.19 -27.47 -23.56
C VAL A 1 18.41 -28.32 -23.89
N LEU A 2 19.07 -28.06 -25.01
CA LEU A 2 20.30 -28.76 -25.40
C LEU A 2 21.45 -28.25 -24.52
N ILE A 3 21.99 -29.11 -23.67
CA ILE A 3 23.16 -28.82 -22.85
C ILE A 3 24.39 -29.14 -23.72
N ASN A 4 25.01 -28.11 -24.30
CA ASN A 4 26.29 -28.26 -24.99
C ASN A 4 27.42 -28.30 -23.96
N GLU A 5 28.26 -29.31 -24.08
CA GLU A 5 29.46 -29.57 -23.30
C GLU A 5 30.47 -28.42 -23.41
N GLY A 6 31.03 -27.98 -22.28
CA GLY A 6 32.29 -27.20 -22.26
C GLY A 6 32.25 -25.75 -21.76
N LYS A 7 31.11 -25.23 -21.29
CA LYS A 7 31.07 -24.03 -20.43
C LYS A 7 30.38 -24.41 -19.13
N GLU A 8 30.90 -23.97 -17.98
CA GLU A 8 30.10 -23.99 -16.74
C GLU A 8 28.84 -23.19 -17.02
N THR A 9 27.77 -23.90 -17.34
CA THR A 9 26.49 -23.26 -17.54
C THR A 9 25.98 -22.91 -16.15
N ASP A 10 25.48 -21.69 -15.99
CA ASP A 10 24.78 -21.25 -14.76
C ASP A 10 23.56 -22.14 -14.41
N PHE A 11 23.26 -23.12 -15.26
CA PHE A 11 22.21 -24.12 -15.14
C PHE A 11 22.75 -25.38 -14.47
N LYS A 12 22.09 -25.81 -13.40
CA LYS A 12 22.37 -27.05 -12.68
C LYS A 12 21.09 -27.84 -12.52
N VAL A 13 21.17 -29.17 -12.52
CA VAL A 13 20.04 -30.04 -12.18
C VAL A 13 20.23 -30.49 -10.74
N ASP A 14 19.20 -30.37 -9.90
CA ASP A 14 19.24 -30.86 -8.53
C ASP A 14 18.89 -32.36 -8.42
N GLU A 15 18.99 -32.92 -7.21
CA GLU A 15 18.75 -34.35 -6.93
C GLU A 15 17.35 -34.82 -7.30
N ASN A 16 16.38 -33.90 -7.42
CA ASN A 16 15.00 -34.18 -7.80
C ASN A 16 14.75 -34.01 -9.31
N GLY A 17 15.81 -33.80 -10.11
CA GLY A 17 15.70 -33.56 -11.55
C GLY A 17 15.24 -32.15 -11.94
N ILE A 18 15.23 -31.19 -11.00
CA ILE A 18 14.78 -29.82 -11.27
C ILE A 18 15.94 -28.99 -11.81
N VAL A 19 15.73 -28.34 -12.95
CA VAL A 19 16.70 -27.41 -13.54
C VAL A 19 16.68 -26.09 -12.75
N ARG A 20 17.85 -25.60 -12.37
CA ARG A 20 18.05 -24.35 -11.62
C ARG A 20 19.06 -23.43 -12.30
N TYR A 21 18.73 -22.15 -12.43
CA TYR A 21 19.62 -21.10 -12.93
C TYR A 21 20.08 -20.21 -11.78
N ARG A 22 21.37 -20.27 -11.43
CA ARG A 22 21.94 -19.55 -10.26
C ARG A 22 21.10 -19.75 -8.98
N GLY A 23 20.76 -21.01 -8.69
CA GLY A 23 19.97 -21.41 -7.51
C GLY A 23 18.44 -21.30 -7.65
N ARG A 24 17.94 -20.65 -8.70
CA ARG A 24 16.51 -20.39 -8.93
C ARG A 24 15.90 -21.45 -9.82
N VAL A 25 14.68 -21.90 -9.52
CA VAL A 25 13.96 -22.91 -10.30
C VAL A 25 13.68 -22.38 -11.71
N CYS A 26 14.15 -23.11 -12.71
CA CYS A 26 13.85 -22.82 -14.11
C CYS A 26 12.43 -23.27 -14.41
N VAL A 27 11.56 -22.32 -14.75
CA VAL A 27 10.19 -22.62 -15.13
C VAL A 27 10.18 -23.04 -16.60
N PRO A 28 9.70 -24.25 -16.93
CA PRO A 28 9.56 -24.67 -18.33
C PRO A 28 8.59 -23.74 -19.07
N ASP A 29 8.68 -23.72 -20.40
CA ASP A 29 7.80 -22.89 -21.24
C ASP A 29 6.41 -23.51 -21.38
N VAL A 30 5.72 -23.64 -20.25
CA VAL A 30 4.36 -24.15 -20.09
C VAL A 30 3.49 -22.97 -19.64
N PRO A 31 2.60 -22.45 -20.51
CA PRO A 31 1.79 -21.28 -20.22
C PRO A 31 0.99 -21.38 -18.92
N GLU A 32 0.43 -22.56 -18.63
CA GLU A 32 -0.40 -22.81 -17.46
C GLU A 32 0.40 -22.67 -16.16
N LEU A 33 1.62 -23.23 -16.13
CA LEU A 33 2.49 -23.16 -14.96
C LEU A 33 2.97 -21.73 -14.72
N LYS A 34 3.37 -21.02 -15.78
CA LYS A 34 3.73 -19.60 -15.70
C LYS A 34 2.55 -18.78 -15.19
N LYS A 35 1.35 -19.03 -15.69
CA LYS A 35 0.13 -18.37 -15.25
C LYS A 35 -0.15 -18.60 -13.76
N MET A 36 -0.03 -19.84 -13.27
CA MET A 36 -0.20 -20.13 -11.83
C MET A 36 0.79 -19.35 -10.95
N ILE A 37 2.06 -19.26 -11.36
CA ILE A 37 3.09 -18.50 -10.63
C ILE A 37 2.78 -17.00 -10.65
N LEU A 38 2.33 -16.48 -11.80
CA LEU A 38 1.93 -15.08 -11.94
C LEU A 38 0.68 -14.77 -11.11
N GLU A 39 -0.32 -15.65 -11.11
CA GLU A 39 -1.54 -15.53 -10.30
C GLU A 39 -1.21 -15.56 -8.80
N GLU A 40 -0.40 -16.52 -8.34
CA GLU A 40 0.02 -16.61 -6.95
C GLU A 40 0.82 -15.38 -6.51
N GLY A 41 1.77 -14.95 -7.35
CA GLY A 41 2.58 -13.75 -7.07
C GLY A 41 1.81 -12.43 -7.17
N HIS A 42 0.58 -12.43 -7.71
CA HIS A 42 -0.18 -11.21 -7.93
C HIS A 42 -1.46 -11.12 -7.10
N ARG A 43 -2.21 -12.21 -6.94
CA ARG A 43 -3.55 -12.22 -6.32
C ARG A 43 -3.61 -12.94 -4.98
N SER A 44 -2.52 -13.56 -4.52
CA SER A 44 -2.49 -14.15 -3.18
C SER A 44 -2.79 -13.09 -2.12
N GLY A 45 -3.43 -13.50 -1.04
CA GLY A 45 -3.80 -12.61 0.08
C GLY A 45 -2.60 -11.92 0.75
N LEU A 46 -1.37 -12.38 0.48
CA LEU A 46 -0.13 -11.77 0.96
C LEU A 46 0.55 -10.85 -0.07
N SER A 47 0.26 -11.01 -1.37
CA SER A 47 0.90 -10.22 -2.43
C SER A 47 0.05 -9.03 -2.89
N ILE A 48 -1.28 -9.16 -2.81
CA ILE A 48 -2.31 -8.11 -3.04
C ILE A 48 -1.91 -7.13 -4.15
N HIS A 49 -1.98 -7.60 -5.39
CA HIS A 49 -1.76 -6.82 -6.60
C HIS A 49 -0.47 -5.97 -6.58
N PRO A 50 0.73 -6.57 -6.43
CA PRO A 50 1.98 -5.82 -6.47
C PRO A 50 2.21 -5.23 -7.87
N GLY A 51 2.86 -4.06 -7.93
CA GLY A 51 3.32 -3.50 -9.20
C GLY A 51 4.46 -4.33 -9.82
N VAL A 52 4.73 -4.13 -11.12
CA VAL A 52 5.68 -4.90 -11.94
C VAL A 52 7.03 -5.11 -11.23
N THR A 53 7.63 -4.03 -10.71
CA THR A 53 8.94 -4.10 -10.03
C THR A 53 8.88 -4.94 -8.77
N LYS A 54 7.87 -4.74 -7.90
CA LYS A 54 7.72 -5.49 -6.64
C LYS A 54 7.50 -6.98 -6.93
N MET A 55 6.61 -7.29 -7.87
CA MET A 55 6.31 -8.67 -8.28
C MET A 55 7.55 -9.36 -8.87
N TYR A 56 8.31 -8.67 -9.73
CA TYR A 56 9.54 -9.21 -10.29
C TYR A 56 10.59 -9.49 -9.20
N GLN A 57 10.81 -8.56 -8.26
CA GLN A 57 11.78 -8.77 -7.18
C GLN A 57 11.37 -9.90 -6.23
N TYR A 58 10.07 -10.13 -6.05
CA TYR A 58 9.57 -11.27 -5.30
C TYR A 58 9.83 -12.59 -6.03
N LEU A 59 9.30 -12.73 -7.25
CA LEU A 59 9.39 -13.97 -8.01
C LEU A 59 10.83 -14.33 -8.41
N LYS A 60 11.68 -13.34 -8.72
CA LYS A 60 13.08 -13.55 -9.10
C LYS A 60 13.88 -14.28 -8.01
N LYS A 61 13.46 -14.25 -6.74
CA LYS A 61 14.15 -14.97 -5.66
C LYS A 61 14.06 -16.49 -5.83
N LEU A 62 12.96 -16.98 -6.40
CA LEU A 62 12.64 -18.40 -6.47
C LEU A 62 12.69 -18.94 -7.90
N PHE A 63 12.24 -18.15 -8.87
CA PHE A 63 12.01 -18.59 -10.23
C PHE A 63 12.88 -17.86 -11.26
N TRP A 64 13.05 -18.50 -12.41
CA TRP A 64 13.68 -17.92 -13.58
C TRP A 64 13.08 -18.51 -14.87
N TRP A 65 12.82 -17.65 -15.86
CA TRP A 65 12.58 -18.06 -17.25
C TRP A 65 12.96 -16.92 -18.21
N PRO A 66 13.25 -17.23 -19.49
CA PRO A 66 13.48 -16.20 -20.51
C PRO A 66 12.26 -15.28 -20.64
N GLY A 67 12.47 -13.96 -20.62
CA GLY A 67 11.38 -13.00 -20.76
C GLY A 67 10.53 -12.76 -19.49
N MET A 68 10.89 -13.34 -18.34
CA MET A 68 10.14 -13.20 -17.08
C MET A 68 9.68 -11.79 -16.73
N LYS A 69 10.55 -10.78 -16.85
CA LYS A 69 10.18 -9.39 -16.54
C LYS A 69 9.11 -8.83 -17.50
N ARG A 70 9.18 -9.20 -18.79
CA ARG A 70 8.22 -8.80 -19.82
C ARG A 70 6.86 -9.43 -19.55
N GLU A 71 6.83 -10.74 -19.34
CA GLU A 71 5.58 -11.47 -19.06
C GLU A 71 4.91 -11.00 -17.76
N ILE A 72 5.68 -10.72 -16.69
CA ILE A 72 5.15 -10.10 -15.46
C ILE A 72 4.54 -8.72 -15.76
N SER A 73 5.19 -7.92 -16.60
CA SER A 73 4.69 -6.61 -16.98
C SER A 73 3.35 -6.71 -17.72
N GLU A 74 3.27 -7.58 -18.71
CA GLU A 74 2.06 -7.84 -19.49
C GLU A 74 0.91 -8.32 -18.58
N PHE A 75 1.20 -9.22 -17.64
CA PHE A 75 0.22 -9.74 -16.68
C PHE A 75 -0.33 -8.65 -15.75
N VAL A 76 0.54 -7.84 -15.15
CA VAL A 76 0.14 -6.75 -14.24
C VAL A 76 -0.64 -5.67 -14.99
N TYR A 77 -0.23 -5.31 -16.20
CA TYR A 77 -0.94 -4.32 -17.01
C TYR A 77 -2.30 -4.81 -17.50
N ALA A 78 -2.51 -6.12 -17.66
CA ALA A 78 -3.81 -6.69 -18.01
C ALA A 78 -4.78 -6.78 -16.80
N CYS A 79 -4.32 -6.53 -15.58
CA CYS A 79 -5.14 -6.63 -14.37
C CYS A 79 -6.10 -5.44 -14.22
N LEU A 80 -7.40 -5.69 -14.38
CA LEU A 80 -8.46 -4.67 -14.22
C LEU A 80 -8.48 -4.03 -12.82
N VAL A 81 -8.16 -4.80 -11.77
CA VAL A 81 -8.10 -4.26 -10.40
C VAL A 81 -6.95 -3.27 -10.26
N CYS A 82 -5.75 -3.61 -10.75
CA CYS A 82 -4.61 -2.67 -10.78
C CYS A 82 -4.91 -1.42 -11.59
N GLN A 83 -5.57 -1.56 -12.76
CA GLN A 83 -5.92 -0.43 -13.61
C GLN A 83 -6.88 0.53 -12.91
N LYS A 84 -7.82 0.01 -12.11
CA LYS A 84 -8.79 0.82 -11.35
C LYS A 84 -8.23 1.39 -10.05
N SER A 85 -7.36 0.65 -9.35
CA SER A 85 -6.84 1.07 -8.04
C SER A 85 -5.65 2.02 -8.14
N LYS A 86 -4.80 1.87 -9.15
CA LYS A 86 -3.53 2.62 -9.28
C LYS A 86 -3.58 3.69 -10.36
N ILE A 87 -4.70 4.41 -10.45
CA ILE A 87 -4.84 5.47 -11.45
C ILE A 87 -3.82 6.57 -11.11
N GLU A 88 -2.93 6.85 -12.07
CA GLU A 88 -1.85 7.80 -11.92
C GLU A 88 -2.42 9.23 -11.97
N HIS A 89 -2.87 9.72 -10.81
CA HIS A 89 -3.45 11.06 -10.68
C HIS A 89 -2.39 12.17 -10.45
N GLN A 90 -1.10 11.82 -10.38
CA GLN A 90 -0.05 12.75 -9.97
C GLN A 90 0.99 13.00 -11.07
N LYS A 91 1.32 14.28 -11.29
CA LYS A 91 2.51 14.68 -12.05
C LYS A 91 3.78 14.23 -11.30
N PRO A 92 4.90 13.99 -11.99
CA PRO A 92 6.16 13.63 -11.33
C PRO A 92 6.49 14.66 -10.26
N SER A 93 6.66 14.18 -9.01
CA SER A 93 6.96 15.03 -7.87
C SER A 93 8.26 15.81 -8.11
N GLY A 94 8.27 17.10 -7.74
CA GLY A 94 9.50 17.90 -7.72
C GLY A 94 10.50 17.38 -6.70
N LEU A 95 11.65 18.06 -6.57
CA LEU A 95 12.67 17.71 -5.57
C LEU A 95 12.05 17.67 -4.16
N LEU A 96 12.22 16.55 -3.46
CA LEU A 96 11.73 16.35 -2.09
C LEU A 96 12.50 17.25 -1.12
N GLN A 97 11.79 17.99 -0.27
CA GLN A 97 12.37 18.64 0.91
C GLN A 97 12.01 17.81 2.14
N PRO A 98 12.84 16.84 2.54
CA PRO A 98 12.48 15.95 3.63
C PRO A 98 12.21 16.75 4.91
N LEU A 99 11.00 16.62 5.45
CA LEU A 99 10.74 17.00 6.84
C LEU A 99 11.72 16.27 7.76
N PHE A 100 12.04 16.92 8.88
CA PHE A 100 12.86 16.32 9.93
C PHE A 100 12.34 14.92 10.28
N VAL A 101 13.26 13.95 10.31
CA VAL A 101 12.97 12.58 10.71
C VAL A 101 12.86 12.57 12.23
N PRO A 102 11.72 12.15 12.81
CA PRO A 102 11.56 12.12 14.26
C PRO A 102 12.57 11.15 14.90
N GLU A 103 13.02 11.46 16.11
CA GLU A 103 13.91 10.57 16.87
C GLU A 103 13.14 9.48 17.62
N TRP A 104 11.87 9.75 17.96
CA TRP A 104 11.03 8.87 18.76
C TRP A 104 9.81 8.39 17.98
N LYS A 105 9.43 7.14 18.23
CA LYS A 105 8.20 6.55 17.67
C LYS A 105 6.99 7.37 18.09
N TRP A 106 6.04 7.56 17.18
CA TRP A 106 4.79 8.30 17.40
C TRP A 106 4.94 9.78 17.80
N ASP A 107 6.15 10.33 17.78
CA ASP A 107 6.38 11.75 18.03
C ASP A 107 5.87 12.63 16.86
N SER A 108 5.93 12.11 15.63
CA SER A 108 5.38 12.76 14.45
C SER A 108 4.58 11.77 13.63
N ILE A 109 3.33 12.11 13.36
CA ILE A 109 2.41 11.24 12.61
C ILE A 109 1.94 11.91 11.32
N ALA A 110 1.59 11.09 10.34
CA ALA A 110 0.91 11.50 9.12
C ALA A 110 -0.54 10.99 9.16
N MET A 111 -1.50 11.82 8.75
CA MET A 111 -2.92 11.46 8.70
C MET A 111 -3.50 11.69 7.32
N ASP A 112 -4.37 10.78 6.88
CA ASP A 112 -5.10 10.91 5.61
C ASP A 112 -6.44 10.17 5.64
N PHE A 113 -7.36 10.53 4.75
CA PHE A 113 -8.65 9.86 4.58
C PHE A 113 -8.77 9.20 3.22
N VAL A 114 -8.84 7.86 3.22
CA VAL A 114 -9.12 7.08 2.02
C VAL A 114 -10.63 7.01 1.81
N GLY A 115 -11.13 7.80 0.87
CA GLY A 115 -12.54 7.84 0.48
C GLY A 115 -12.90 6.98 -0.73
N GLY A 116 -14.18 6.99 -1.11
CA GLY A 116 -14.67 6.29 -2.31
C GLY A 116 -14.70 4.77 -2.18
N LEU A 117 -14.72 4.26 -0.95
CA LEU A 117 -14.86 2.84 -0.68
C LEU A 117 -16.35 2.45 -0.67
N PRO A 118 -16.70 1.21 -1.05
CA PRO A 118 -18.04 0.68 -0.91
C PRO A 118 -18.50 0.78 0.54
N LYS A 119 -19.81 1.01 0.68
CA LYS A 119 -20.44 1.13 1.98
C LYS A 119 -20.52 -0.24 2.66
N THR A 120 -19.97 -0.34 3.86
CA THR A 120 -20.14 -1.52 4.72
C THR A 120 -21.54 -1.57 5.34
N ALA A 121 -21.97 -2.73 5.86
CA ALA A 121 -23.25 -2.87 6.59
C ALA A 121 -23.41 -1.90 7.78
N LYS A 122 -22.29 -1.49 8.41
CA LYS A 122 -22.28 -0.49 9.50
C LYS A 122 -22.37 0.96 8.99
N GLY A 123 -22.32 1.15 7.67
CA GLY A 123 -22.40 2.43 6.98
C GLY A 123 -21.06 3.16 6.84
N ASN A 124 -19.92 2.49 7.08
CA ASN A 124 -18.60 3.08 6.87
C ASN A 124 -18.25 3.06 5.38
N GLU A 125 -17.68 4.18 4.91
CA GLU A 125 -17.40 4.47 3.49
C GLU A 125 -16.00 5.08 3.30
N MET A 126 -15.27 5.32 4.40
CA MET A 126 -13.92 5.84 4.38
C MET A 126 -13.05 5.14 5.43
N ILE A 127 -11.75 5.15 5.22
CA ILE A 127 -10.75 4.71 6.20
C ILE A 127 -9.90 5.93 6.58
N TRP A 128 -9.81 6.22 7.87
CA TRP A 128 -8.86 7.17 8.42
C TRP A 128 -7.54 6.46 8.70
N VAL A 129 -6.50 6.88 7.99
CA VAL A 129 -5.16 6.30 8.07
C VAL A 129 -4.29 7.21 8.93
N ILE A 130 -3.65 6.65 9.94
CA ILE A 130 -2.75 7.37 10.84
C ILE A 130 -1.44 6.60 10.93
N VAL A 131 -0.35 7.20 10.44
CA VAL A 131 0.95 6.53 10.27
C VAL A 131 2.00 7.22 11.13
N ASP A 132 2.75 6.44 11.91
CA ASP A 132 3.99 6.91 12.54
C ASP A 132 5.04 7.19 11.47
N ARG A 133 5.55 8.43 11.41
CA ARG A 133 6.53 8.82 10.39
C ARG A 133 7.87 8.14 10.58
N LEU A 134 8.21 7.68 11.79
CA LEU A 134 9.46 6.98 12.07
C LEU A 134 9.37 5.49 11.72
N THR A 135 8.50 4.72 12.38
CA THR A 135 8.46 3.26 12.21
C THR A 135 7.64 2.79 11.01
N LYS A 136 6.82 3.69 10.43
CA LYS A 136 5.80 3.37 9.42
C LYS A 136 4.70 2.42 9.91
N SER A 137 4.57 2.25 11.23
CA SER A 137 3.40 1.60 11.83
C SER A 137 2.15 2.45 11.58
N ALA A 138 1.01 1.82 11.30
CA ALA A 138 -0.21 2.53 10.92
C ALA A 138 -1.44 2.00 11.67
N HIS A 139 -2.39 2.90 11.95
CA HIS A 139 -3.77 2.57 12.32
C HIS A 139 -4.69 2.83 11.14
N PHE A 140 -5.66 1.93 10.96
CA PHE A 140 -6.72 2.04 9.96
C PHE A 140 -8.06 2.04 10.68
N ILE A 141 -8.74 3.18 10.66
CA ILE A 141 -9.99 3.36 11.40
C ILE A 141 -11.12 3.58 10.41
N ALA A 142 -12.06 2.63 10.34
CA ALA A 142 -13.22 2.76 9.47
C ALA A 142 -14.19 3.84 9.99
N ILE A 143 -14.54 4.80 9.14
CA ILE A 143 -15.41 5.93 9.48
C ILE A 143 -16.49 6.16 8.42
N LYS A 144 -17.48 6.98 8.78
CA LYS A 144 -18.54 7.44 7.89
C LYS A 144 -18.16 8.81 7.32
N THR A 145 -18.47 9.04 6.05
CA THR A 145 -18.19 10.32 5.37
C THR A 145 -18.76 11.52 6.12
N GLY A 146 -20.00 11.40 6.63
CA GLY A 146 -20.68 12.45 7.39
C GLY A 146 -20.34 12.51 8.89
N MET A 147 -19.28 11.84 9.35
CA MET A 147 -18.91 11.85 10.77
C MET A 147 -18.47 13.26 11.21
N LEU A 148 -19.02 13.73 12.33
CA LEU A 148 -18.68 15.04 12.89
C LEU A 148 -17.26 15.04 13.46
N VAL A 149 -16.55 16.16 13.30
CA VAL A 149 -15.17 16.32 13.79
C VAL A 149 -15.03 16.06 15.31
N PRO A 150 -15.95 16.49 16.19
CA PRO A 150 -15.87 16.13 17.61
C PRO A 150 -15.86 14.61 17.84
N LYS A 151 -16.61 13.85 17.04
CA LYS A 151 -16.61 12.39 17.15
C LYS A 151 -15.30 11.78 16.65
N LEU A 152 -14.71 12.35 15.59
CA LEU A 152 -13.36 11.97 15.14
C LEU A 152 -12.32 12.25 16.23
N ALA A 153 -12.43 13.36 16.96
CA ALA A 153 -11.54 13.65 18.07
C ALA A 153 -11.66 12.64 19.21
N GLU A 154 -12.87 12.21 19.59
CA GLU A 154 -13.05 11.13 20.57
C GLU A 154 -12.32 9.86 20.14
N ILE A 155 -12.49 9.47 18.87
CA ILE A 155 -11.81 8.29 18.28
C ILE A 155 -10.29 8.47 18.29
N TYR A 156 -9.80 9.66 17.93
CA TYR A 156 -8.36 9.96 17.95
C TYR A 156 -7.77 9.84 19.34
N ILE A 157 -8.44 10.38 20.35
CA ILE A 157 -8.00 10.27 21.73
C ILE A 157 -7.99 8.81 22.17
N ASP A 158 -9.07 8.06 21.90
CA ASP A 158 -9.21 6.68 22.36
C ASP A 158 -8.28 5.70 21.63
N GLN A 159 -8.05 5.87 20.33
CA GLN A 159 -7.30 4.90 19.53
C GLN A 159 -5.84 5.29 19.33
N ILE A 160 -5.51 6.58 19.36
CA ILE A 160 -4.14 7.03 19.11
C ILE A 160 -3.51 7.55 20.40
N VAL A 161 -4.07 8.61 20.99
CA VAL A 161 -3.44 9.26 22.15
C VAL A 161 -3.35 8.34 23.36
N ARG A 162 -4.39 7.54 23.62
CA ARG A 162 -4.40 6.54 24.70
C ARG A 162 -3.31 5.49 24.54
N LEU A 163 -2.98 5.09 23.31
CA LEU A 163 -2.02 4.01 23.04
C LEU A 163 -0.58 4.51 22.90
N HIS A 164 -0.39 5.68 22.31
CA HIS A 164 0.93 6.16 21.89
C HIS A 164 1.35 7.49 22.51
N GLY A 165 0.44 8.16 23.21
CA GLY A 165 0.62 9.51 23.73
C GLY A 165 0.28 10.59 22.70
N ILE A 166 0.50 11.84 23.11
CA ILE A 166 0.24 13.01 22.25
C ILE A 166 1.47 13.21 21.34
N PRO A 167 1.31 13.20 20.01
CA PRO A 167 2.40 13.48 19.09
C PRO A 167 2.80 14.97 19.18
N SER A 168 4.08 15.28 19.01
CA SER A 168 4.52 16.68 18.92
C SER A 168 4.11 17.33 17.59
N SER A 169 3.86 16.54 16.54
CA SER A 169 3.43 17.07 15.25
C SER A 169 2.57 16.11 14.42
N ILE A 170 1.67 16.69 13.63
CA ILE A 170 0.83 15.97 12.66
C ILE A 170 1.05 16.59 11.28
N VAL A 171 1.31 15.74 10.29
CA VAL A 171 1.26 16.09 8.87
C VAL A 171 -0.04 15.55 8.29
N SER A 172 -0.82 16.38 7.62
CA SER A 172 -2.06 15.93 6.95
C SER A 172 -2.28 16.71 5.67
N ASP A 173 -3.21 16.26 4.83
CA ASP A 173 -3.71 17.06 3.72
C ASP A 173 -4.59 18.23 4.23
N ARG A 174 -5.23 18.95 3.29
CA ARG A 174 -6.14 20.05 3.59
C ARG A 174 -7.60 19.60 3.66
N ASP A 175 -7.87 18.36 4.04
CA ASP A 175 -9.24 17.91 4.25
C ASP A 175 -9.97 18.87 5.21
N PRO A 176 -11.23 19.26 4.93
CA PRO A 176 -12.00 20.17 5.76
C PRO A 176 -12.09 19.75 7.24
N ARG A 177 -11.97 18.45 7.54
CA ARG A 177 -11.96 17.93 8.90
C ARG A 177 -10.69 18.34 9.65
N PHE A 178 -9.52 18.25 9.00
CA PHE A 178 -8.22 18.63 9.58
C PHE A 178 -7.99 20.14 9.62
N THR A 179 -8.68 20.90 8.79
CA THR A 179 -8.62 22.38 8.76
C THR A 179 -9.77 23.03 9.54
N SER A 180 -10.59 22.23 10.23
CA SER A 180 -11.67 22.76 11.04
C SER A 180 -11.13 23.47 12.28
N ARG A 181 -11.76 24.59 12.67
CA ARG A 181 -11.39 25.33 13.89
C ARG A 181 -11.37 24.46 15.14
N PHE A 182 -12.29 23.50 15.22
CA PHE A 182 -12.35 22.56 16.32
C PHE A 182 -11.10 21.69 16.38
N TRP A 183 -10.67 21.13 15.24
CA TRP A 183 -9.46 20.30 15.18
C TRP A 183 -8.21 21.10 15.48
N GLU A 184 -8.08 22.30 14.91
CA GLU A 184 -6.97 23.22 15.18
C GLU A 184 -6.88 23.54 16.69
N SER A 185 -8.00 23.92 17.31
CA SER A 185 -8.05 24.26 18.74
C SER A 185 -7.73 23.05 19.63
N LEU A 186 -8.20 21.85 19.26
CA LEU A 186 -7.88 20.62 19.98
C LEU A 186 -6.38 20.34 19.96
N GLN A 187 -5.75 20.42 18.79
CA GLN A 187 -4.34 20.11 18.64
C GLN A 187 -3.46 21.17 19.32
N GLU A 188 -3.84 22.45 19.24
CA GLU A 188 -3.20 23.52 20.01
C GLU A 188 -3.27 23.25 21.52
N ALA A 189 -4.45 22.87 22.05
CA ALA A 189 -4.63 22.54 23.46
C ALA A 189 -3.82 21.31 23.91
N LEU A 190 -3.59 20.35 23.01
CA LEU A 190 -2.74 19.19 23.26
C LEU A 190 -1.23 19.51 23.11
N GLY A 191 -0.87 20.67 22.55
CA GLY A 191 0.52 21.04 22.26
C GLY A 191 1.07 20.43 20.96
N THR A 192 0.21 19.91 20.10
CA THR A 192 0.56 19.28 18.82
C THR A 192 0.68 20.32 17.70
N LYS A 193 1.78 20.31 16.95
CA LYS A 193 1.97 21.20 15.79
C LYS A 193 1.35 20.60 14.53
N LEU A 194 0.32 21.25 13.98
CA LEU A 194 -0.26 20.89 12.69
C LEU A 194 0.60 21.40 11.52
N ARG A 195 0.87 20.52 10.56
CA ARG A 195 1.60 20.81 9.31
C ARG A 195 0.78 20.33 8.12
N LEU A 196 -0.06 21.21 7.60
CA LEU A 196 -0.88 20.91 6.41
C LEU A 196 0.01 20.85 5.16
N SER A 197 -0.05 19.75 4.43
CA SER A 197 0.52 19.67 3.08
C SER A 197 -0.24 20.65 2.17
N SER A 198 0.41 21.15 1.12
CA SER A 198 -0.29 21.95 0.13
C SER A 198 -0.60 21.08 -1.08
N ALA A 199 -1.78 21.26 -1.68
CA ALA A 199 -2.21 20.56 -2.89
C ALA A 199 -1.24 20.72 -4.08
N TYR A 200 -0.26 21.62 -3.97
CA TYR A 200 0.71 21.95 -5.02
C TYR A 200 2.18 21.77 -4.61
N HIS A 201 2.50 21.38 -3.36
CA HIS A 201 3.87 21.05 -2.93
C HIS A 201 3.86 19.71 -2.17
N PRO A 202 3.93 18.56 -2.87
CA PRO A 202 4.21 17.23 -2.30
C PRO A 202 5.64 17.11 -1.72
N GLN A 203 6.27 18.23 -1.39
CA GLN A 203 7.67 18.31 -1.01
C GLN A 203 7.89 18.03 0.47
N THR A 204 6.86 18.15 1.31
CA THR A 204 7.01 18.16 2.76
C THR A 204 7.19 16.74 3.34
N ASP A 205 6.54 15.69 2.84
CA ASP A 205 6.83 14.34 3.35
C ASP A 205 6.53 13.21 2.35
N GLY A 206 7.17 13.26 1.18
CA GLY A 206 6.99 12.25 0.13
C GLY A 206 7.20 10.80 0.60
N GLN A 207 7.85 10.54 1.74
CA GLN A 207 7.98 9.20 2.31
C GLN A 207 6.66 8.70 2.92
N SER A 208 6.00 9.51 3.75
CA SER A 208 4.71 9.11 4.33
C SER A 208 3.60 9.23 3.30
N GLU A 209 3.65 10.20 2.39
CA GLU A 209 2.72 10.27 1.24
C GLU A 209 2.82 9.00 0.38
N ARG A 210 4.02 8.52 0.03
CA ARG A 210 4.17 7.25 -0.71
C ARG A 210 3.71 6.03 0.08
N THR A 211 3.88 6.05 1.40
CA THR A 211 3.42 4.97 2.28
C THR A 211 1.90 4.94 2.29
N ILE A 212 1.26 6.09 2.51
CA ILE A 212 -0.19 6.25 2.49
C ILE A 212 -0.75 5.88 1.11
N GLN A 213 -0.19 6.40 0.01
CA GLN A 213 -0.62 6.03 -1.34
C GLN A 213 -0.49 4.52 -1.60
N SER A 214 0.61 3.90 -1.17
CA SER A 214 0.77 2.45 -1.31
C SER A 214 -0.29 1.68 -0.52
N LEU A 215 -0.69 2.20 0.64
CA LEU A 215 -1.76 1.63 1.46
C LEU A 215 -3.14 1.87 0.84
N GLU A 216 -3.39 3.05 0.26
CA GLU A 216 -4.63 3.32 -0.47
C GLU A 216 -4.80 2.37 -1.65
N ASP A 217 -3.76 2.23 -2.48
CA ASP A 217 -3.76 1.35 -3.65
C ASP A 217 -4.04 -0.10 -3.23
N LEU A 218 -3.47 -0.52 -2.09
CA LEU A 218 -3.67 -1.84 -1.50
C LEU A 218 -5.12 -2.04 -1.04
N LEU A 219 -5.65 -1.09 -0.26
CA LEU A 219 -7.02 -1.15 0.27
C LEU A 219 -8.04 -1.14 -0.87
N ARG A 220 -7.88 -0.27 -1.86
CA ARG A 220 -8.73 -0.23 -3.05
C ARG A 220 -8.63 -1.53 -3.84
N ALA A 221 -7.44 -2.11 -3.98
CA ALA A 221 -7.28 -3.39 -4.65
C ALA A 221 -7.99 -4.52 -3.91
N CYS A 222 -7.83 -4.63 -2.58
CA CYS A 222 -8.54 -5.62 -1.76
C CYS A 222 -10.06 -5.54 -1.94
N VAL A 223 -10.60 -4.32 -1.83
CA VAL A 223 -12.04 -4.06 -1.94
C VAL A 223 -12.56 -4.42 -3.33
N LEU A 224 -11.85 -4.04 -4.38
CA LEU A 224 -12.24 -4.34 -5.77
C LEU A 224 -12.15 -5.83 -6.08
N GLU A 225 -11.10 -6.50 -5.61
CA GLU A 225 -10.90 -7.94 -5.79
C GLU A 225 -12.03 -8.71 -5.07
N GLN A 226 -12.36 -8.35 -3.82
CA GLN A 226 -13.48 -8.96 -3.08
C GLN A 226 -14.83 -8.73 -3.75
N GLY A 227 -15.12 -7.51 -4.22
CA GLY A 227 -16.37 -7.21 -4.94
C GLY A 227 -16.51 -7.93 -6.28
N LEU A 228 -15.41 -8.35 -6.91
CA LEU A 228 -15.42 -9.17 -8.12
C LEU A 228 -15.70 -10.66 -7.83
N TYR A 229 -15.39 -11.14 -6.62
CA TYR A 229 -15.64 -12.53 -6.22
C TYR A 229 -17.06 -12.74 -5.68
N THR A 230 -17.69 -11.74 -5.08
CA THR A 230 -18.99 -11.93 -4.40
C THR A 230 -20.21 -11.67 -5.28
N GLY A 231 -20.16 -10.82 -6.32
CA GLY A 231 -21.35 -10.47 -7.11
C GLY A 231 -22.51 -9.83 -6.31
N GLU A 232 -22.33 -9.68 -5.00
CA GLU A 232 -23.21 -9.11 -3.99
C GLU A 232 -22.37 -8.18 -3.10
N ASP A 233 -23.03 -7.17 -2.56
CA ASP A 233 -22.48 -6.13 -1.70
C ASP A 233 -21.47 -6.67 -0.68
N VAL A 234 -20.45 -5.87 -0.39
CA VAL A 234 -19.26 -6.17 0.43
C VAL A 234 -19.65 -6.69 1.83
N GLU A 235 -19.98 -7.97 1.89
CA GLU A 235 -20.32 -8.69 3.09
C GLU A 235 -19.07 -9.39 3.61
N HIS A 236 -18.63 -8.89 4.77
CA HIS A 236 -17.63 -9.48 5.64
C HIS A 236 -16.20 -9.52 5.08
N HIS A 237 -15.35 -8.64 5.61
CA HIS A 237 -14.09 -8.98 6.32
C HIS A 237 -13.14 -7.78 6.35
N PHE A 238 -13.50 -6.77 7.14
CA PHE A 238 -12.54 -5.86 7.78
C PHE A 238 -13.17 -5.41 9.11
N VAL A 239 -12.90 -6.18 10.16
CA VAL A 239 -13.07 -5.81 11.58
C VAL A 239 -11.77 -6.13 12.27
#